data_AF-A0A941WI59-F1
#
_entry.id   AF-A0A941WI59-F1
#
_cell.length_a   1.000
_cell.length_b   1.000
_cell.length_c   1.000
_cell.angle_alpha   90.00
_cell.angle_beta   90.00
_cell.angle_gamma   90.00
#
_symmetry.space_group_name_H-M   'P 1'
#
loop_
_entity.id
_entity.type
_entity.pdbx_description
1 polymer ?
#
loop_
_entity_poly.entity_id
_entity_poly.type
_entity_poly.pdbx_seq_one_letter_code
_entity_poly.pdbx_strand_id
1 'polypeptide(L)' 'MNNTQPNNIYPIFDRMLGREDKEALLKQRSVMVWFTGLSGSGKSTIAIALERELHKRGLLCRILDGDNIRS' A
#
# COMPACT_ATOMS: atom_id res chain seq x y z
N MET A 1 -16.28 -18.81 38.37
CA MET A 1 -16.69 -19.35 37.07
C MET A 1 -15.92 -18.58 36.00
N ASN A 2 -14.73 -19.07 35.63
CA ASN A 2 -13.85 -18.37 34.68
C ASN A 2 -14.22 -18.83 33.29
N ASN A 3 -14.85 -17.94 32.53
CA ASN A 3 -15.36 -18.21 31.19
C ASN A 3 -14.20 -18.12 30.17
N THR A 4 -13.36 -19.16 30.09
CA THR A 4 -12.40 -19.33 29.00
C THR A 4 -13.14 -19.76 27.74
N GLN A 5 -13.59 -18.78 26.95
CA GLN A 5 -14.04 -19.05 25.58
C GLN A 5 -12.86 -19.56 24.75
N PRO A 6 -13.03 -20.59 23.90
CA PRO A 6 -11.99 -21.01 22.99
C PRO A 6 -11.75 -19.92 21.94
N ASN A 7 -10.58 -19.30 21.98
CA ASN A 7 -10.12 -18.37 20.95
C ASN A 7 -9.90 -19.16 19.64
N ASN A 8 -10.92 -19.19 18.77
CA ASN A 8 -10.87 -19.84 17.45
C ASN A 8 -10.14 -19.00 16.38
N ILE A 9 -9.46 -17.92 16.77
CA ILE A 9 -8.70 -17.07 15.86
C ILE A 9 -7.23 -17.39 16.07
N TYR A 10 -6.63 -18.03 15.06
CA TYR A 10 -5.20 -18.34 15.01
C TYR A 10 -4.54 -17.37 14.03
N PRO A 11 -4.01 -16.22 14.49
CA PRO A 11 -3.33 -15.28 13.63
C PRO A 11 -2.08 -15.95 13.02
N ILE A 12 -1.93 -15.86 11.71
CA ILE A 12 -0.77 -16.39 10.98
C ILE A 12 0.30 -15.32 10.71
N PHE A 13 0.29 -14.21 11.47
CA PHE A 13 1.21 -13.08 11.24
C PHE A 13 2.67 -13.54 11.26
N ASP A 14 3.03 -14.49 12.12
CA ASP A 14 4.37 -15.08 12.20
C ASP A 14 4.78 -15.86 10.93
N ARG A 15 3.83 -16.22 10.08
CA ARG A 15 4.06 -16.90 8.80
C ARG A 15 4.07 -15.94 7.61
N MET A 16 3.73 -14.67 7.81
CA MET A 16 3.64 -13.68 6.75
C MET A 16 4.93 -12.85 6.67
N LEU A 17 5.42 -12.63 5.45
CA LEU A 17 6.56 -11.73 5.23
C LEU A 17 6.21 -10.30 5.65
N GLY A 18 7.09 -9.73 6.46
CA GLY A 18 6.95 -8.40 7.03
C GLY A 18 7.20 -7.29 6.01
N ARG A 19 7.04 -6.05 6.48
CA ARG A 19 7.42 -4.86 5.70
C ARG A 19 8.93 -4.84 5.43
N GLU A 20 9.74 -5.13 6.44
CA GLU A 20 11.20 -5.09 6.37
C GLU A 20 11.75 -6.03 5.30
N ASP A 21 11.23 -7.26 5.22
CA ASP A 21 11.64 -8.24 4.20
C ASP A 21 11.41 -7.71 2.78
N LYS A 22 10.26 -7.06 2.55
CA LYS A 22 9.89 -6.48 1.25
C LYS A 22 10.75 -5.27 0.91
N GLU A 23 11.01 -4.40 1.88
CA GLU A 23 11.88 -3.23 1.70
C GLU A 23 13.33 -3.63 1.43
N ALA A 24 13.83 -4.66 2.11
CA ALA A 24 15.15 -5.24 1.87
C ALA A 24 15.27 -5.87 0.48
N LEU A 25 14.28 -6.66 0.06
CA LEU A 25 14.22 -7.27 -1.28
C LEU A 25 14.26 -6.21 -2.39
N LEU A 26 13.44 -5.16 -2.24
CA LEU A 26 13.28 -4.13 -3.25
C LEU A 26 14.32 -3.00 -3.14
N LYS A 27 15.15 -3.00 -2.10
CA LYS A 27 16.09 -1.92 -1.76
C LYS A 27 15.44 -0.53 -1.74
N GLN A 28 14.19 -0.47 -1.27
CA GLN A 28 13.42 0.78 -1.19
C GLN A 28 12.51 0.79 0.03
N ARG A 29 12.29 1.97 0.60
CA ARG A 29 11.34 2.16 1.70
C ARG A 29 9.93 2.36 1.15
N SER A 30 8.97 1.61 1.69
CA SER A 30 7.56 1.75 1.38
C SER A 30 6.96 2.99 2.04
N VAL A 31 6.22 3.78 1.25
CA VAL A 31 5.48 4.97 1.70
C VAL A 31 4.12 5.04 1.01
N MET A 32 3.14 5.63 1.68
CA MET A 32 1.81 5.93 1.11
C MET A 32 1.69 7.44 0.92
N VAL A 33 1.47 7.87 -0.32
CA VAL A 33 1.17 9.27 -0.66
C VAL A 33 -0.32 9.40 -0.92
N TRP A 34 -1.03 10.11 -0.04
CA TRP A 34 -2.48 10.26 -0.12
C TRP A 34 -2.85 11.61 -0.75
N PHE A 35 -3.23 11.58 -2.04
CA PHE A 35 -3.75 12.77 -2.71
C PHE A 35 -5.22 12.98 -2.38
N THR A 36 -5.57 14.16 -1.90
CA THR A 36 -6.95 14.57 -1.61
C THR A 36 -7.24 15.93 -2.25
N GLY A 37 -8.50 16.18 -2.59
CA GLY A 37 -8.92 17.38 -3.30
C GLY A 37 -10.19 17.19 -4.13
N LEU A 38 -10.80 18.31 -4.54
CA LEU A 38 -12.05 18.32 -5.33
C LEU A 38 -11.92 17.58 -6.66
N SER A 39 -13.06 17.18 -7.25
CA SER A 39 -13.06 16.64 -8.62
C SER A 39 -12.46 17.66 -9.59
N GLY A 40 -11.62 17.20 -10.52
CA GLY A 40 -10.89 18.09 -11.44
C GLY A 40 -9.67 18.81 -10.85
N SER A 41 -9.35 18.68 -9.56
CA SER A 41 -8.18 19.34 -8.95
C SER A 41 -6.80 18.78 -9.36
N GLY A 42 -6.76 17.83 -10.31
CA GLY A 42 -5.51 17.28 -10.84
C GLY A 42 -4.86 16.14 -10.04
N LYS A 43 -5.56 15.52 -9.08
CA LYS A 43 -5.03 14.40 -8.26
C LYS A 43 -4.43 13.27 -9.11
N SER A 44 -5.22 12.71 -10.03
CA SER A 44 -4.77 11.62 -10.91
C SER A 44 -3.67 12.09 -11.86
N THR A 45 -3.71 13.34 -12.33
CA THR A 45 -2.64 13.94 -13.16
C THR A 45 -1.29 13.93 -12.44
N ILE A 46 -1.26 14.38 -11.18
CA ILE A 46 -0.04 14.39 -10.37
C ILE A 46 0.40 12.96 -10.01
N ALA A 47 -0.54 12.07 -9.65
CA ALA A 47 -0.23 10.67 -9.33
C ALA A 47 0.46 9.95 -10.51
N ILE A 48 -0.06 10.12 -11.74
CA ILE A 48 0.53 9.55 -12.96
C ILE A 48 1.93 10.13 -13.23
N ALA A 49 2.10 11.45 -13.06
CA ALA A 49 3.40 12.08 -13.24
C ALA A 49 4.43 11.55 -12.23
N LEU A 50 4.03 11.40 -10.97
CA LEU A 50 4.85 10.85 -9.90
C LEU A 50 5.24 9.38 -10.17
N GLU A 51 4.29 8.53 -10.57
CA GLU A 51 4.55 7.12 -10.92
C GLU A 51 5.59 7.01 -12.04
N ARG A 52 5.44 7.82 -13.11
CA ARG A 52 6.40 7.86 -14.22
C ARG A 52 7.80 8.28 -13.78
N GLU A 53 7.89 9.27 -12.89
CA GLU A 53 9.19 9.76 -12.40
C GLU A 53 9.87 8.74 -11.47
N LEU A 54 9.11 8.10 -10.58
CA LEU A 54 9.63 7.04 -9.72
C LEU A 54 10.07 5.82 -10.54
N HIS A 55 9.30 5.44 -11.56
CA HIS A 55 9.67 4.35 -12.47
C HIS A 55 10.99 4.63 -13.21
N LYS A 56 11.19 5.86 -13.71
CA LYS A 56 12.48 6.27 -14.32
C LYS A 56 13.66 6.14 -13.37
N ARG A 57 13.44 6.28 -12.07
CA ARG A 57 14.46 6.12 -11.02
C ARG A 57 14.63 4.67 -10.56
N GLY A 58 13.92 3.71 -11.18
CA GLY A 58 13.94 2.30 -10.80
C GLY A 58 13.19 1.98 -9.50
N LEU A 59 12.31 2.87 -9.04
CA LEU A 59 11.51 2.69 -7.82
C LEU A 59 10.14 2.11 -8.16
N LEU A 60 9.69 1.14 -7.37
CA LEU A 60 8.36 0.56 -7.54
C LEU A 60 7.33 1.55 -6.98
N CYS A 61 6.43 1.99 -7.85
CA CYS A 61 5.28 2.80 -7.47
C CYS A 61 4.02 2.16 -8.01
N ARG A 62 2.94 2.24 -7.26
CA ARG A 62 1.63 1.78 -7.69
C ARG A 62 0.57 2.80 -7.31
N ILE A 63 -0.18 3.27 -8.29
CA ILE A 63 -1.35 4.12 -8.07
C ILE A 63 -2.54 3.27 -7.63
N LEU A 64 -3.19 3.68 -6.53
CA LEU A 64 -4.49 3.19 -6.10
C LEU A 64 -5.51 4.30 -6.36
N ASP A 65 -6.31 4.16 -7.42
CA ASP A 65 -7.34 5.12 -7.81
C ASP A 65 -8.72 4.46 -7.67
N GLY A 66 -9.73 5.26 -7.29
CA GLY A 66 -11.11 4.80 -7.14
C GLY A 66 -11.68 4.23 -8.44
N ASP A 67 -11.25 4.76 -9.58
CA ASP A 67 -11.62 4.23 -10.91
C ASP A 67 -11.05 2.80 -11.15
N ASN A 68 -9.92 2.44 -10.53
CA ASN A 68 -9.30 1.11 -10.63
C ASN A 68 -9.82 0.10 -9.60
N ILE A 69 -10.55 0.54 -8.57
CA ILE A 69 -11.02 -0.31 -7.45
C ILE A 69 -12.54 -0.51 -7.49
N ARG A 70 -13.30 0.34 -8.19
CA ARG A 70 -14.77 0.38 -8.16
C ARG A 70 -15.47 -0.46 -9.24
N SER A 71 -14.78 -1.42 -9.89
CA SER A 71 -15.43 -2.38 -10.80
C SER A 71 -16.31 -3.36 -10.05
#